data_AF-A8Y5W1-F1
#
_entry.id   AF-A8Y5W1-F1
#
_cell.length_a   1.000
_cell.length_b   1.000
_cell.length_c   1.000
_cell.angle_alpha   90.00
_cell.angle_beta   90.00
_cell.angle_gamma   90.00
#
_symmetry.space_group_name_H-M   'P 1'
#
loop_
_entity.id
_entity.type
_entity.pdbx_description
1 polymer ?
#
loop_
_entity_poly.entity_id
_entity_poly.type
_entity_poly.pdbx_seq_one_letter_code
_entity_poly.pdbx_strand_id
1 'polypeptide(L)' 'MMNLPNVDLDLLERPTLDKVQAKELQHPPRILLLYGSNRDRSYSRLALQEAGRVLEYFGAEVKIFHPKGLPLPEDAD' A
#
# COMPACT_ATOMS: atom_id res chain seq x y z
N MET A 1 5.16 -34.52 -20.77
CA MET A 1 5.69 -33.93 -19.50
C MET A 1 6.15 -32.51 -19.82
N MET A 2 5.72 -31.51 -19.05
CA MET A 2 6.28 -30.15 -19.19
C MET A 2 7.76 -30.19 -18.80
N ASN A 3 8.62 -29.69 -19.69
CA ASN A 3 10.06 -29.56 -19.46
C ASN A 3 10.39 -28.08 -19.24
N LEU A 4 10.96 -27.73 -18.08
CA LEU A 4 11.36 -26.38 -17.71
C LEU A 4 12.86 -26.37 -17.37
N PRO A 5 13.75 -26.41 -18.39
CA PRO A 5 15.17 -26.74 -18.21
C PRO A 5 15.97 -25.68 -17.43
N ASN A 6 15.45 -24.47 -17.30
CA ASN A 6 16.10 -23.36 -16.59
C ASN A 6 15.39 -23.00 -15.27
N VAL A 7 14.51 -23.88 -14.79
CA VAL A 7 13.73 -23.65 -13.56
C VAL A 7 14.18 -24.64 -12.51
N ASP A 8 14.61 -24.13 -11.37
CA ASP A 8 14.71 -24.91 -10.16
C ASP A 8 13.30 -25.14 -9.60
N LEU A 9 12.81 -26.38 -9.72
CA LEU A 9 11.44 -26.73 -9.32
C LEU A 9 11.24 -26.68 -7.81
N ASP A 10 12.30 -26.77 -7.01
CA ASP A 10 12.22 -26.69 -5.55
C ASP A 10 11.92 -25.25 -5.09
N LEU A 11 12.18 -24.26 -5.94
CA LEU A 11 11.85 -22.84 -5.71
C LEU A 11 10.51 -22.43 -6.34
N LEU A 12 9.90 -23.29 -7.17
CA LEU A 12 8.66 -23.00 -7.88
C LEU A 12 7.49 -23.79 -7.29
N GLU A 13 7.08 -23.40 -6.09
CA GLU A 13 5.90 -23.96 -5.45
C GLU A 13 4.65 -23.65 -6.28
N ARG A 14 3.83 -24.68 -6.56
CA ARG A 14 2.58 -24.50 -7.28
C ARG A 14 1.56 -23.79 -6.38
N PRO A 15 0.96 -22.69 -6.82
CA PRO A 15 -0.06 -22.01 -6.05
C PRO A 15 -1.29 -22.91 -5.90
N THR A 16 -1.85 -22.93 -4.69
CA THR A 16 -3.12 -23.56 -4.37
C THR A 16 -4.07 -22.52 -3.80
N LEU A 17 -5.39 -22.74 -3.89
CA LEU A 17 -6.38 -21.74 -3.48
C LEU A 17 -6.23 -21.38 -2.00
N ASP A 18 -5.99 -22.38 -1.14
CA ASP A 18 -5.76 -22.23 0.29
C ASP A 18 -4.55 -21.35 0.63
N LYS A 19 -3.54 -21.28 -0.25
CA LYS A 19 -2.35 -20.43 -0.06
C LYS A 19 -2.55 -18.99 -0.47
N VAL A 20 -3.49 -18.72 -1.38
CA VAL A 20 -3.70 -17.38 -1.95
C VAL A 20 -5.01 -16.72 -1.51
N GLN A 21 -5.91 -17.47 -0.87
CA GLN A 21 -7.16 -16.93 -0.36
C GLN A 21 -6.89 -15.92 0.76
N ALA A 22 -7.46 -14.72 0.62
CA ALA A 22 -7.41 -13.71 1.66
C ALA A 22 -8.09 -14.24 2.93
N LYS A 23 -7.37 -14.13 4.06
CA LYS A 23 -7.92 -14.44 5.38
C LYS A 23 -8.66 -13.22 5.93
N GLU A 24 -9.70 -13.48 6.70
CA GLU A 24 -10.38 -12.43 7.44
C GLU A 24 -9.41 -11.77 8.43
N LEU A 25 -9.40 -10.43 8.43
CA LEU A 25 -8.57 -9.65 9.33
C LEU A 25 -9.31 -9.44 10.65
N GLN A 26 -8.62 -9.60 11.78
CA GLN A 26 -9.18 -9.29 13.11
C GLN A 26 -9.15 -7.79 13.44
N HIS A 27 -8.79 -6.94 12.46
CA HIS A 27 -8.68 -5.50 12.60
C HIS A 27 -9.11 -4.80 11.29
N PRO A 28 -9.48 -3.51 11.35
CA PRO A 28 -9.70 -2.68 10.16
C PRO A 28 -8.53 -2.74 9.15
N PRO A 29 -8.78 -2.75 7.83
CA PRO A 29 -7.72 -2.55 6.85
C PRO A 29 -6.95 -1.25 7.13
N ARG A 30 -5.61 -1.32 7.18
CA ARG A 30 -4.77 -0.16 7.50
C ARG A 30 -4.25 0.48 6.23
N ILE A 31 -4.60 1.74 5.99
CA ILE A 31 -4.28 2.45 4.76
C ILE A 31 -3.51 3.74 5.09
N LEU A 32 -2.27 3.81 4.60
CA LEU A 32 -1.47 5.03 4.63
C LEU A 32 -1.68 5.81 3.33
N LEU A 33 -2.05 7.08 3.47
CA LEU A 33 -2.29 7.98 2.35
C LEU A 33 -1.18 9.01 2.25
N LEU A 34 -0.59 9.14 1.05
CA LEU A 34 0.49 10.05 0.71
C LEU A 34 0.06 11.03 -0.40
N TYR A 35 0.44 12.30 -0.31
CA TYR A 35 0.19 13.30 -1.35
C TYR A 35 1.48 13.97 -1.82
N GLY A 36 1.55 14.35 -3.10
CA GLY A 36 2.77 14.85 -3.75
C GLY A 36 2.91 16.36 -3.88
N SER A 37 2.27 17.17 -3.02
CA SER A 37 2.36 18.64 -3.11
C SER A 37 2.32 19.31 -1.74
N ASN A 38 3.39 20.04 -1.43
CA ASN A 38 3.58 20.84 -0.22
C ASN A 38 3.07 22.29 -0.34
N ARG A 39 2.39 22.63 -1.43
CA ARG A 39 1.77 23.96 -1.59
C ARG A 39 0.70 24.18 -0.52
N ASP A 40 0.54 25.43 -0.09
CA ASP A 40 -0.49 25.80 0.89
C ASP A 40 -1.89 25.33 0.46
N ARG A 41 -2.27 25.62 -0.81
CA ARG A 41 -3.44 25.03 -1.47
C ARG A 41 -3.03 23.87 -2.37
N SER A 42 -3.18 22.66 -1.87
CA SER A 42 -2.85 21.41 -2.56
C SER A 42 -4.12 20.61 -2.85
N TYR A 43 -4.53 20.54 -4.11
CA TYR A 43 -5.72 19.77 -4.51
C TYR A 43 -5.53 18.26 -4.32
N SER A 44 -4.30 17.75 -4.45
CA SER A 44 -4.01 16.35 -4.13
C SER A 44 -4.19 16.06 -2.64
N ARG A 45 -3.77 17.00 -1.76
CA ARG A 45 -4.04 16.89 -0.31
C ARG A 45 -5.54 16.94 0.00
N LEU A 46 -6.30 17.84 -0.64
CA LEU A 46 -7.75 17.93 -0.45
C LEU A 46 -8.47 16.66 -0.93
N ALA A 47 -8.16 16.17 -2.14
CA ALA A 47 -8.75 14.94 -2.67
C ALA A 47 -8.44 13.72 -1.79
N LEU A 48 -7.21 13.67 -1.26
CA LEU A 48 -6.78 12.60 -0.37
C LEU A 48 -7.48 12.64 1.00
N GLN A 49 -7.83 13.83 1.51
CA GLN A 49 -8.66 13.97 2.70
C GLN A 49 -10.09 13.43 2.46
N GLU A 50 -10.69 13.71 1.29
CA GLU A 50 -11.99 13.11 0.93
C GLU A 50 -11.90 11.58 0.78
N ALA A 51 -10.84 11.09 0.13
CA ALA A 51 -10.60 9.65 0.00
C ALA A 51 -10.46 8.98 1.38
N GLY A 52 -9.77 9.63 2.33
CA GLY A 52 -9.67 9.15 3.70
C GLY A 52 -11.02 8.98 4.38
N ARG A 53 -11.92 9.96 4.25
CA ARG A 53 -13.29 9.86 4.81
C ARG A 53 -14.09 8.71 4.20
N VAL A 54 -13.97 8.50 2.89
CA VAL A 54 -14.63 7.37 2.19
C VAL A 54 -14.08 6.02 2.69
N LEU A 55 -12.77 5.93 2.89
CA LEU A 55 -12.12 4.70 3.40
C LEU A 55 -12.49 4.41 4.86
N GLU A 56 -12.55 5.43 5.71
CA GLU A 56 -13.03 5.29 7.10
C GLU A 56 -14.49 4.85 7.13
N TYR A 57 -15.35 5.39 6.24
CA TYR A 57 -16.72 4.94 6.07
C TYR A 57 -16.81 3.46 5.65
N PHE A 58 -15.87 2.97 4.83
CA PHE A 58 -15.75 1.56 4.49
C PHE A 58 -15.11 0.69 5.60
N GLY A 59 -14.77 1.27 6.75
CA GLY A 59 -14.24 0.54 7.90
C GLY A 59 -12.73 0.38 7.92
N ALA A 60 -11.98 1.22 7.20
CA ALA A 60 -10.52 1.24 7.25
C ALA A 60 -9.98 2.10 8.41
N GLU A 61 -8.80 1.74 8.94
CA GLU A 61 -7.95 2.62 9.74
C GLU A 61 -7.07 3.44 8.79
N VAL A 62 -7.33 4.75 8.70
CA VAL A 62 -6.62 5.64 7.77
C VAL A 62 -5.60 6.50 8.51
N LYS A 63 -4.40 6.64 7.94
CA LYS A 63 -3.39 7.62 8.36
C LYS A 63 -2.93 8.44 7.17
N ILE A 64 -2.75 9.74 7.35
CA ILE A 64 -2.24 10.65 6.31
C ILE A 64 -0.85 11.13 6.73
N PHE A 65 0.13 10.97 5.85
CA PHE A 65 1.47 11.52 6.06
C PHE A 65 1.57 12.94 5.52
N HIS A 66 2.19 13.84 6.28
CA HIS A 66 2.52 15.20 5.86
C HIS A 66 4.01 15.28 5.45
N PRO A 67 4.34 15.40 4.14
CA PRO A 67 5.72 15.36 3.65
C PRO A 67 6.46 16.70 3.73
N LYS A 68 5.92 17.69 4.46
CA LYS A 68 6.59 18.98 4.63
C LYS A 68 7.77 18.80 5.59
N GLY A 69 8.97 19.14 5.13
CA GLY A 69 10.21 18.98 5.91
C GLY A 69 10.83 17.58 5.84
N LEU A 70 10.31 16.68 4.99
CA LEU A 70 11.00 15.43 4.70
C LEU A 70 12.30 15.72 3.93
N PRO A 71 13.47 15.23 4.38
CA PRO A 71 14.73 15.46 3.68
C PRO A 71 14.74 14.76 2.32
N LEU A 72 15.60 15.23 1.41
CA LEU A 72 15.88 14.47 0.20
C LEU A 72 16.62 13.18 0.56
N PRO A 73 16.42 12.07 -0.17
CA PRO A 73 17.12 10.82 0.10
C PRO A 73 18.65 10.93 0.10
N GLU A 74 19.20 11.89 -0.65
CA GLU A 74 20.64 12.15 -0.74
C GLU A 74 21.17 12.99 0.44
N ASP A 75 20.28 13.65 1.18
CA ASP A 75 20.60 14.53 2.33
C ASP A 75 20.28 13.84 3.68
N ALA A 76 20.01 12.53 3.68
CA ALA A 76 19.76 11.73 4.87
C ALA A 76 21.01 10.90 5.21
N ASP A 77 21.89 11.48 6.03
CA ASP A 77 23.00 10.76 6.70
C ASP A 77 22.48 9.78 7.77
#